data_AF-A0A962H116-F1
#
_entry.id   AF-A0A962H116-F1
#
_cell.length_a   1.000
_cell.length_b   1.000
_cell.length_c   1.000
_cell.angle_alpha   90.00
_cell.angle_beta   90.00
_cell.angle_gamma   90.00
#
_symmetry.space_group_name_H-M   'P 1'
#
loop_
_entity.id
_entity.type
_entity.pdbx_description
1 polymer ?
#
loop_
_entity_poly.entity_id
_entity_poly.type
_entity_poly.pdbx_seq_one_letter_code
_entity_poly.pdbx_strand_id
1 'polypeptide(L)'
;MTLGSRSFGFGWNPDLDAREHFPDDVGFVAVQLVSNVEIDWLNFRGWTRLGVERIDGKSKSYTLPVRHEGLSSGQIFVGALPAGEYRMTEFWGRVMQVGEESEYKVSVPESLGKFRVEAGRFSDAGALVFHFLPDSERKRVWLQWQTTGVMVRVPALPPLHPWFGAAFPRLAEVPAAEHALEPIPESGFDATGIAATKLELPPALRDAAITGRPRRLADGQLALPGQLGQLWLRKGDAHWTSIDTPYSTEINDVLAIDGSLLIVGDRGLLARRSADGAEWVDEKRMPANYVLHWIERLEDGQIYVLASSQTRAMLLRVSVTDLSWQELASFGREEGFEPADLRPDGIFVSLNEYRQLTTSPLPTRLNVLGSDHGGIRLAIGAKRWRFRFEGGQVEAMDSGQPLITAFQQPNGYLFGLSGKQEDAVYSLDGGSSWLKVQRPQRTHIGGQLSEICPPYVVDKNRVMLVGPKLTRDSRKRIKASSQPYLLESTKPKDRFSWKALRVMPATCYELLSGISTDQALFLRCRNQAILRSADQGEHWHIDRHPSAGDQPIVNQKTL
;
A
#
# COMPACT_ATOMS: atom_id res chain seq x y z
N MET A 1 -32.75 14.15 27.90
CA MET A 1 -31.45 14.85 27.86
C MET A 1 -30.80 14.56 26.53
N THR A 2 -30.99 15.46 25.56
CA THR A 2 -30.25 15.48 24.30
C THR A 2 -28.87 16.08 24.59
N LEU A 3 -27.82 15.26 24.56
CA LEU A 3 -26.44 15.76 24.56
C LEU A 3 -26.25 16.52 23.25
N GLY A 4 -26.33 17.85 23.30
CA GLY A 4 -26.00 18.69 22.17
C GLY A 4 -24.56 18.44 21.75
N SER A 5 -24.35 17.93 20.55
CA SER A 5 -23.03 17.87 19.93
C SER A 5 -22.54 19.30 19.75
N ARG A 6 -21.71 19.79 20.68
CA ARG A 6 -20.93 21.00 20.44
C ARG A 6 -20.08 20.72 19.21
N SER A 7 -20.39 21.37 18.10
CA SER A 7 -19.43 21.50 17.01
C SER A 7 -18.23 22.23 17.61
N PHE A 8 -17.17 21.48 17.86
CA PHE A 8 -15.88 22.08 18.16
C PHE A 8 -15.54 22.92 16.94
N GLY A 9 -15.64 24.24 17.07
CA GLY A 9 -15.23 25.18 16.03
C GLY A 9 -13.74 25.06 15.84
N PHE A 10 -13.31 24.13 14.99
CA PHE A 10 -11.92 23.98 14.62
C PHE A 10 -11.50 25.25 13.87
N GLY A 11 -10.48 25.92 14.39
CA GLY A 11 -10.01 27.19 13.87
C GLY A 11 -9.34 27.03 12.51
N TRP A 12 -9.48 28.06 11.68
CA TRP A 12 -8.63 28.41 10.53
C TRP A 12 -7.85 27.26 9.86
N ASN A 13 -8.40 26.77 8.75
CA ASN A 13 -7.77 25.80 7.84
C ASN A 13 -7.79 26.39 6.43
N PRO A 14 -6.83 27.27 6.08
CA PRO A 14 -6.82 27.91 4.77
C PRO A 14 -6.61 26.86 3.68
N ASP A 15 -7.31 27.02 2.57
CA ASP A 15 -7.13 26.16 1.42
C ASP A 15 -5.76 26.45 0.77
N LEU A 16 -4.85 25.48 0.85
CA LEU A 16 -3.51 25.59 0.25
C LEU A 16 -3.54 25.72 -1.28
N ASP A 17 -4.65 25.34 -1.92
CA ASP A 17 -4.86 25.45 -3.36
C ASP A 17 -5.41 26.84 -3.75
N ALA A 18 -5.98 27.58 -2.79
CA ALA A 18 -6.54 28.91 -3.02
C ALA A 18 -5.47 29.95 -3.37
N ARG A 19 -5.89 31.04 -4.02
CA ARG A 19 -5.01 32.18 -4.38
C ARG A 19 -4.84 33.19 -3.24
N GLU A 20 -5.11 32.77 -2.01
CA GLU A 20 -5.07 33.66 -0.86
C GLU A 20 -3.63 33.99 -0.49
N HIS A 21 -3.42 35.23 -0.03
CA HIS A 21 -2.17 35.61 0.59
C HIS A 21 -2.18 35.09 2.03
N PHE A 22 -1.24 34.21 2.36
CA PHE A 22 -1.07 33.75 3.73
C PHE A 22 -0.51 34.89 4.59
N PRO A 23 -0.99 35.06 5.84
CA PRO A 23 -0.39 36.00 6.79
C PRO A 23 1.11 35.77 6.98
N ASP A 24 1.87 36.85 7.25
CA ASP A 24 3.32 36.79 7.44
C ASP A 24 3.76 35.92 8.63
N ASP A 25 2.86 35.69 9.60
CA ASP A 25 3.12 34.88 10.80
C ASP A 25 2.81 33.38 10.60
N VAL A 26 2.55 32.95 9.37
CA VAL A 26 2.14 31.58 9.05
C VAL A 26 3.29 30.79 8.44
N GLY A 27 3.47 29.56 8.90
CA GLY A 27 4.29 28.54 8.27
C GLY A 27 3.46 27.39 7.72
N PHE A 28 4.13 26.46 7.05
CA PHE A 28 3.53 25.26 6.48
C PHE A 28 4.08 24.05 7.21
N VAL A 29 3.27 23.02 7.41
CA VAL A 29 3.69 21.76 8.02
C VAL A 29 3.16 20.58 7.23
N ALA A 30 3.96 19.52 7.13
CA ALA A 30 3.49 18.22 6.66
C ALA A 30 3.92 17.10 7.61
N VAL A 31 3.05 16.09 7.76
CA VAL A 31 3.31 14.85 8.51
C VAL A 31 2.92 13.68 7.64
N GLN A 32 3.82 12.71 7.45
CA GLN A 32 3.47 11.46 6.79
C GLN A 32 2.93 10.46 7.82
N LEU A 33 1.88 9.72 7.48
CA LEU A 33 1.43 8.54 8.21
C LEU A 33 1.68 7.31 7.34
N VAL A 34 2.49 6.39 7.83
CA VAL A 34 2.75 5.09 7.21
C VAL A 34 2.08 4.01 8.07
N SER A 35 1.10 3.31 7.51
CA SER A 35 0.51 2.16 8.20
C SER A 35 1.31 0.91 7.85
N ASN A 36 1.96 0.31 8.85
CA ASN A 36 2.85 -0.83 8.71
C ASN A 36 2.14 -2.19 8.59
N VAL A 37 0.80 -2.19 8.56
CA VAL A 37 -0.02 -3.38 8.41
C VAL A 37 -1.14 -3.02 7.44
N GLU A 38 -1.42 -3.88 6.46
CA GLU A 38 -2.64 -3.79 5.69
C GLU A 38 -3.76 -4.50 6.47
N ILE A 39 -4.78 -3.75 6.87
CA ILE A 39 -5.95 -4.29 7.55
C ILE A 39 -7.13 -4.00 6.65
N ASP A 40 -7.62 -5.03 5.97
CA ASP A 40 -8.66 -4.89 4.95
C ASP A 40 -9.91 -4.10 5.42
N TRP A 41 -10.28 -4.22 6.69
CA TRP A 41 -11.43 -3.49 7.26
C TRP A 41 -11.11 -2.04 7.66
N LEU A 42 -9.86 -1.77 8.07
CA LEU A 42 -9.31 -0.43 8.24
C LEU A 42 -8.62 -0.09 6.93
N ASN A 43 -9.37 0.11 5.85
CA ASN A 43 -8.79 0.66 4.63
C ASN A 43 -8.04 1.95 5.04
N PHE A 44 -6.70 1.87 5.14
CA PHE A 44 -5.89 2.93 5.77
C PHE A 44 -5.89 4.22 4.95
N ARG A 45 -6.52 4.22 3.78
CA ARG A 45 -6.89 5.43 3.05
C ARG A 45 -8.04 6.19 3.70
N GLY A 46 -8.65 5.64 4.75
CA GLY A 46 -9.78 6.20 5.45
C GLY A 46 -9.42 7.30 6.44
N TRP A 47 -8.14 7.55 6.75
CA TRP A 47 -7.82 8.72 7.59
C TRP A 47 -8.13 10.00 6.83
N THR A 48 -8.79 10.95 7.47
CA THR A 48 -9.29 12.17 6.83
C THR A 48 -8.62 13.42 7.35
N ARG A 49 -8.16 13.40 8.61
CA ARG A 49 -7.53 14.54 9.26
C ARG A 49 -6.58 14.11 10.38
N LEU A 50 -5.63 14.98 10.70
CA LEU A 50 -4.74 14.91 11.85
C LEU A 50 -4.97 16.12 12.75
N GLY A 51 -5.09 15.88 14.05
CA GLY A 51 -5.37 16.89 15.06
C GLY A 51 -4.06 17.44 15.58
N VAL A 52 -3.97 18.76 15.67
CA VAL A 52 -2.81 19.41 16.26
C VAL A 52 -3.26 20.49 17.23
N GLU A 53 -2.48 20.71 18.27
CA GLU A 53 -2.76 21.69 19.32
C GLU A 53 -1.52 22.55 19.53
N ARG A 54 -1.70 23.86 19.53
CA ARG A 54 -0.66 24.81 19.90
C ARG A 54 -0.35 24.71 21.39
N ILE A 55 0.91 24.55 21.76
CA ILE A 55 1.38 24.37 23.14
C ILE A 55 2.16 25.57 23.68
N ASP A 56 2.63 26.46 22.82
CA ASP A 56 3.22 27.74 23.22
C ASP A 56 2.12 28.81 23.41
N GLY A 57 1.70 29.02 24.65
CA GLY A 57 0.75 30.07 25.03
C GLY A 57 -0.71 29.58 25.14
N LYS A 58 -1.66 30.29 24.52
CA LYS A 58 -3.07 29.92 24.60
C LYS A 58 -3.34 28.70 23.73
N SER A 59 -3.66 27.57 24.37
CA SER A 59 -4.05 26.34 23.67
C SER A 59 -5.14 26.63 22.65
N LYS A 60 -4.87 26.20 21.41
CA LYS A 60 -5.78 26.27 20.28
C LYS A 60 -5.59 25.04 19.43
N SER A 61 -6.69 24.38 19.08
CA SER A 61 -6.69 23.17 18.26
C SER A 61 -6.94 23.51 16.80
N TYR A 62 -6.24 22.79 15.92
CA TYR A 62 -6.31 22.86 14.47
C TYR A 62 -6.42 21.45 13.90
N THR A 63 -6.75 21.35 12.63
CA THR A 63 -6.78 20.08 11.90
C THR A 63 -6.02 20.21 10.60
N LEU A 64 -5.17 19.24 10.29
CA LEU A 64 -4.47 19.12 9.03
C LEU A 64 -5.25 18.17 8.13
N PRO A 65 -5.75 18.60 6.96
CA PRO A 65 -6.39 17.72 5.99
C PRO A 65 -5.40 16.72 5.39
N VAL A 66 -5.93 15.59 4.94
CA VAL A 66 -5.16 14.54 4.28
C VAL A 66 -4.93 14.80 2.79
N ARG A 67 -3.80 14.32 2.28
CA ARG A 67 -3.34 14.34 0.90
C ARG A 67 -2.77 12.95 0.53
N HIS A 68 -2.92 12.57 -0.74
CA HIS A 68 -2.61 11.24 -1.27
C HIS A 68 -1.66 11.26 -2.48
N GLU A 69 -1.27 12.46 -2.91
CA GLU A 69 -0.34 12.74 -3.99
C GLU A 69 0.95 11.98 -3.75
N GLY A 70 1.40 11.19 -4.74
CA GLY A 70 2.68 10.48 -4.65
C GLY A 70 2.73 9.31 -3.66
N LEU A 71 1.59 8.76 -3.22
CA LEU A 71 1.56 7.63 -2.27
C LEU A 71 0.73 6.43 -2.78
N SER A 72 1.32 5.22 -2.81
CA SER A 72 0.64 3.93 -3.03
C SER A 72 -0.06 3.47 -1.75
N SER A 73 0.63 3.63 -0.62
CA SER A 73 0.11 3.41 0.72
C SER A 73 0.51 4.54 1.67
N GLY A 74 -0.26 4.68 2.75
CA GLY A 74 -0.11 5.82 3.66
C GLY A 74 -0.67 7.12 3.10
N GLN A 75 -0.42 8.19 3.86
CA GLN A 75 -1.04 9.51 3.69
C GLN A 75 -0.10 10.62 4.16
N ILE A 76 -0.28 11.82 3.64
CA ILE A 76 0.37 13.02 4.17
C ILE A 76 -0.70 13.98 4.66
N PHE A 77 -0.54 14.49 5.87
CA PHE A 77 -1.38 15.53 6.44
C PHE A 77 -0.62 16.85 6.33
N VAL A 78 -1.23 17.85 5.70
CA VAL A 78 -0.55 19.11 5.40
C VAL A 78 -1.47 20.28 5.68
N GLY A 79 -0.92 21.38 6.18
CA GLY A 79 -1.69 22.60 6.42
C GLY A 79 -0.79 23.80 6.71
N ALA A 80 -1.41 24.98 6.72
CA ALA A 80 -0.79 26.20 7.17
C ALA A 80 -1.16 26.47 8.64
N LEU A 81 -0.18 26.81 9.46
CA LEU A 81 -0.36 27.08 10.89
C LEU A 81 0.37 28.38 11.25
N PRO A 82 -0.13 29.17 12.22
CA PRO A 82 0.67 30.24 12.79
C PRO A 82 2.01 29.72 13.33
N ALA A 83 3.04 30.55 13.34
CA ALA A 83 4.32 30.19 13.93
C ALA A 83 4.16 29.90 15.43
N GLY A 84 4.81 28.84 15.89
CA GLY A 84 4.72 28.37 17.27
C GLY A 84 5.12 26.91 17.46
N GLU A 85 4.85 26.40 18.65
CA GLU A 85 5.08 25.02 19.03
C GLU A 85 3.74 24.27 19.09
N TYR A 86 3.76 23.06 18.56
CA TYR A 86 2.55 22.26 18.38
C TYR A 86 2.78 20.84 18.89
N ARG A 87 1.68 20.18 19.24
CA ARG A 87 1.63 18.73 19.41
C ARG A 87 0.55 18.11 18.53
N MET A 88 0.83 16.96 17.94
CA MET A 88 -0.15 16.08 17.33
C MET A 88 -0.98 15.41 18.44
N THR A 89 -2.30 15.35 18.25
CA THR A 89 -3.22 14.87 19.28
C THR A 89 -3.91 13.58 18.87
N GLU A 90 -4.61 13.55 17.73
CA GLU A 90 -5.32 12.38 17.25
C GLU A 90 -5.44 12.34 15.72
N PHE A 91 -5.37 11.15 15.14
CA PHE A 91 -5.82 10.91 13.77
C PHE A 91 -7.30 10.54 13.77
N TRP A 92 -8.04 11.03 12.78
CA TRP A 92 -9.42 10.59 12.53
C TRP A 92 -9.50 9.89 11.20
N GLY A 93 -10.22 8.77 11.18
CA GLY A 93 -10.55 8.08 9.96
C GLY A 93 -12.01 7.69 9.92
N ARG A 94 -12.47 7.37 8.72
CA ARG A 94 -13.82 6.91 8.44
C ARG A 94 -13.76 5.54 7.82
N VAL A 95 -14.65 4.65 8.26
CA VAL A 95 -14.84 3.33 7.68
C VAL A 95 -16.30 3.15 7.32
N MET A 96 -16.55 2.70 6.10
CA MET A 96 -17.89 2.29 5.66
C MET A 96 -18.03 0.79 5.91
N GLN A 97 -18.89 0.40 6.85
CA GLN A 97 -19.19 -0.99 7.13
C GLN A 97 -20.69 -1.24 6.95
N VAL A 98 -21.06 -2.02 5.94
CA VAL A 98 -22.46 -2.46 5.71
C VAL A 98 -23.45 -1.27 5.66
N GLY A 99 -23.07 -0.20 4.94
CA GLY A 99 -23.91 1.00 4.81
C GLY A 99 -23.92 1.92 6.03
N GLU A 100 -23.20 1.59 7.11
CA GLU A 100 -22.98 2.48 8.25
C GLU A 100 -21.58 3.10 8.14
N GLU A 101 -21.52 4.44 8.22
CA GLU A 101 -20.26 5.17 8.35
C GLU A 101 -19.88 5.23 9.83
N SER A 102 -18.70 4.73 10.18
CA SER A 102 -18.13 4.86 11.52
C SER A 102 -16.89 5.74 11.46
N GLU A 103 -16.80 6.72 12.34
CA GLU A 103 -15.56 7.45 12.59
C GLU A 103 -14.74 6.69 13.64
N TYR A 104 -13.44 6.52 13.39
CA TYR A 104 -12.49 5.98 14.35
C TYR A 104 -11.39 7.00 14.62
N LYS A 105 -10.82 6.92 15.81
CA LYS A 105 -9.77 7.83 16.27
C LYS A 105 -8.60 7.05 16.83
N VAL A 106 -7.39 7.56 16.59
CA VAL A 106 -6.17 7.05 17.23
C VAL A 106 -5.40 8.22 17.81
N SER A 107 -5.22 8.20 19.12
CA SER A 107 -4.43 9.21 19.82
C SER A 107 -2.95 9.07 19.47
N VAL A 108 -2.29 10.21 19.27
CA VAL A 108 -0.84 10.28 19.08
C VAL A 108 -0.18 10.44 20.46
N PRO A 109 0.75 9.56 20.85
CA PRO A 109 1.48 9.73 22.10
C PRO A 109 2.20 11.08 22.14
N GLU A 110 2.14 11.77 23.28
CA GLU A 110 2.72 13.11 23.41
C GLU A 110 4.22 13.15 23.04
N SER A 111 4.96 12.11 23.43
CA SER A 111 6.39 11.93 23.11
C SER A 111 6.70 11.93 21.60
N LEU A 112 5.73 11.59 20.76
CA LEU A 112 5.90 11.52 19.30
C LEU A 112 5.30 12.73 18.57
N GLY A 113 4.47 13.51 19.25
CA GLY A 113 3.61 14.48 18.60
C GLY A 113 4.18 15.89 18.49
N LYS A 114 5.27 16.24 19.18
CA LYS A 114 5.71 17.65 19.26
C LYS A 114 6.47 18.11 18.00
N PHE A 115 6.19 19.30 17.50
CA PHE A 115 6.90 19.91 16.36
C PHE A 115 6.80 21.44 16.41
N ARG A 116 7.64 22.11 15.63
CA ARG A 116 7.66 23.58 15.52
C ARG A 116 7.25 24.02 14.12
N VAL A 117 6.55 25.15 14.05
CA VAL A 117 6.22 25.85 12.80
C VAL A 117 6.92 27.19 12.79
N GLU A 118 7.70 27.45 11.73
CA GLU A 118 8.38 28.71 11.49
C GLU A 118 7.63 29.54 10.44
N ALA A 119 7.51 30.84 10.66
CA ALA A 119 6.83 31.74 9.73
C ALA A 119 7.52 31.75 8.35
N GLY A 120 6.73 31.68 7.28
CA GLY A 120 7.19 31.68 5.89
C GLY A 120 8.02 30.46 5.48
N ARG A 121 8.08 29.40 6.32
CA ARG A 121 8.90 28.21 6.08
C ARG A 121 8.07 26.94 6.10
N PHE A 122 8.60 25.89 5.47
CA PHE A 122 8.02 24.55 5.45
C PHE A 122 8.66 23.67 6.53
N SER A 123 7.82 23.15 7.43
CA SER A 123 8.21 22.31 8.55
C SER A 123 7.90 20.84 8.22
N ASP A 124 8.95 20.04 7.99
CA ASP A 124 8.82 18.60 7.86
C ASP A 124 8.70 17.98 9.24
N ALA A 125 7.49 17.58 9.64
CA ALA A 125 7.26 16.94 10.93
C ALA A 125 7.48 15.42 10.89
N GLY A 126 8.11 14.90 9.84
CA GLY A 126 8.56 13.52 9.70
C GLY A 126 7.42 12.56 9.35
N ALA A 127 7.66 11.28 9.60
CA ALA A 127 6.71 10.21 9.39
C ALA A 127 6.34 9.54 10.72
N LEU A 128 5.04 9.32 10.95
CA LEU A 128 4.53 8.46 11.99
C LEU A 128 4.24 7.09 11.38
N VAL A 129 4.90 6.06 11.92
CA VAL A 129 4.64 4.67 11.57
C VAL A 129 3.64 4.12 12.57
N PHE A 130 2.49 3.69 12.08
CA PHE A 130 1.46 3.06 12.89
C PHE A 130 1.40 1.57 12.59
N HIS A 131 1.51 0.74 13.62
CA HIS A 131 1.40 -0.71 13.53
C HIS A 131 0.31 -1.22 14.46
N PHE A 132 -0.71 -1.84 13.89
CA PHE A 132 -1.84 -2.37 14.65
C PHE A 132 -1.49 -3.69 15.35
N LEU A 133 -1.96 -3.87 16.58
CA LEU A 133 -1.76 -5.11 17.32
C LEU A 133 -2.96 -6.08 17.12
N PRO A 134 -2.79 -7.22 16.43
CA PRO A 134 -3.91 -8.07 16.00
C PRO A 134 -4.78 -8.65 17.12
N ASP A 135 -4.23 -8.81 18.34
CA ASP A 135 -4.91 -9.44 19.49
C ASP A 135 -5.50 -8.44 20.49
N SER A 136 -5.52 -7.16 20.17
CA SER A 136 -6.21 -6.21 21.04
C SER A 136 -7.70 -6.51 21.06
N GLU A 137 -8.23 -6.94 22.21
CA GLU A 137 -9.65 -7.17 22.40
C GLU A 137 -10.44 -6.00 21.82
N ARG A 138 -11.29 -6.30 20.82
CA ARG A 138 -12.22 -5.33 20.24
C ARG A 138 -13.25 -4.93 21.29
N LYS A 139 -12.89 -4.02 22.19
CA LYS A 139 -13.84 -3.45 23.14
C LYS A 139 -14.63 -2.38 22.39
N ARG A 140 -15.86 -2.72 22.01
CA ARG A 140 -16.88 -1.74 21.63
C ARG A 140 -17.24 -0.92 22.88
N VAL A 141 -16.59 0.22 23.05
CA VAL A 141 -16.99 1.21 24.07
C VAL A 141 -17.73 2.31 23.33
N TRP A 142 -19.07 2.29 23.41
CA TRP A 142 -19.94 3.38 22.93
C TRP A 142 -19.66 3.89 21.50
N LEU A 143 -19.95 3.07 20.47
CA LEU A 143 -19.83 3.40 19.04
C LEU A 143 -18.43 3.84 18.54
N GLN A 144 -17.46 4.05 19.43
CA GLN A 144 -16.10 4.44 19.11
C GLN A 144 -15.19 3.23 19.23
N TRP A 145 -14.54 2.89 18.12
CA TRP A 145 -13.53 1.85 18.09
C TRP A 145 -12.20 2.47 18.52
N GLN A 146 -11.77 2.17 19.74
CA GLN A 146 -10.38 2.41 20.13
C GLN A 146 -9.54 1.25 19.61
N THR A 147 -8.62 1.55 18.69
CA THR A 147 -7.62 0.59 18.24
C THR A 147 -6.36 0.79 19.05
N THR A 148 -5.77 -0.28 19.56
CA THR A 148 -4.42 -0.20 20.13
C THR A 148 -3.42 -0.54 19.05
N GLY A 149 -2.46 0.35 18.85
CA GLY A 149 -1.33 0.13 17.97
C GLY A 149 -0.07 0.67 18.61
N VAL A 150 1.07 0.24 18.08
CA VAL A 150 2.35 0.86 18.34
C VAL A 150 2.51 1.98 17.33
N MET A 151 2.85 3.17 17.80
CA MET A 151 3.21 4.28 16.95
C MET A 151 4.67 4.63 17.22
N VAL A 152 5.44 4.89 16.17
CA VAL A 152 6.82 5.39 16.28
C VAL A 152 7.00 6.53 15.29
N ARG A 153 7.81 7.51 15.65
CA ARG A 153 8.16 8.61 14.76
C ARG A 153 9.52 8.36 14.15
N VAL A 154 9.63 8.62 12.86
CA VAL A 154 10.85 8.51 12.10
C VAL A 154 11.04 9.70 11.16
N PRO A 155 12.26 10.02 10.72
CA PRO A 155 12.45 10.98 9.64
C PRO A 155 11.72 10.53 8.37
N ALA A 156 11.09 11.46 7.67
CA ALA A 156 10.57 11.20 6.34
C ALA A 156 11.76 11.16 5.36
N LEU A 157 11.99 10.02 4.71
CA LEU A 157 13.07 9.82 3.76
C LEU A 157 12.49 9.28 2.44
N PRO A 158 12.51 10.06 1.34
CA PRO A 158 13.03 11.43 1.22
C PRO A 158 12.27 12.47 2.09
N PRO A 159 12.82 13.67 2.30
CA PRO A 159 12.10 14.76 2.98
C PRO A 159 10.77 15.10 2.30
N LEU A 160 9.81 15.65 3.05
CA LEU A 160 8.49 16.06 2.56
C LEU A 160 8.50 17.39 1.79
N HIS A 161 9.58 18.18 1.90
CA HIS A 161 9.67 19.49 1.24
C HIS A 161 9.62 19.41 -0.30
N PRO A 162 10.38 18.53 -0.99
CA PRO A 162 10.22 18.31 -2.43
C PRO A 162 8.81 17.85 -2.83
N TRP A 163 8.17 17.03 -1.99
CA TRP A 163 6.77 16.63 -2.21
C TRP A 163 5.83 17.83 -2.11
N PHE A 164 6.02 18.69 -1.11
CA PHE A 164 5.22 19.89 -0.90
C PHE A 164 5.29 20.83 -2.10
N GLY A 165 6.48 21.10 -2.62
CA GLY A 165 6.63 21.92 -3.83
C GLY A 165 6.00 21.29 -5.07
N ALA A 166 6.03 19.96 -5.20
CA ALA A 166 5.39 19.25 -6.32
C ALA A 166 3.85 19.20 -6.20
N ALA A 167 3.32 19.10 -4.97
CA ALA A 167 1.88 19.09 -4.69
C ALA A 167 1.27 20.50 -4.75
N PHE A 168 2.02 21.52 -4.31
CA PHE A 168 1.61 22.91 -4.28
C PHE A 168 2.61 23.79 -5.06
N PRO A 169 2.58 23.79 -6.41
CA PRO A 169 3.58 24.51 -7.22
C PRO A 169 3.73 26.00 -6.90
N ARG A 170 2.66 26.67 -6.41
CA ARG A 170 2.72 28.07 -5.98
C ARG A 170 3.54 28.30 -4.71
N LEU A 171 3.71 27.26 -3.91
CA LEU A 171 4.45 27.25 -2.65
C LEU A 171 5.80 26.52 -2.79
N ALA A 172 6.22 26.19 -4.01
CA ALA A 172 7.47 25.48 -4.26
C ALA A 172 8.72 26.26 -3.80
N GLU A 173 8.64 27.60 -3.81
CA GLU A 173 9.72 28.49 -3.37
C GLU A 173 9.76 28.69 -1.85
N VAL A 174 8.80 28.14 -1.09
CA VAL A 174 8.82 28.21 0.38
C VAL A 174 10.05 27.45 0.87
N PRO A 175 10.99 28.09 1.59
CA PRO A 175 12.17 27.40 2.07
C PRO A 175 11.84 26.40 3.18
N ALA A 176 12.62 25.33 3.28
CA ALA A 176 12.52 24.40 4.40
C ALA A 176 12.95 25.09 5.72
N ALA A 177 12.26 24.74 6.80
CA ALA A 177 12.69 25.09 8.15
C ALA A 177 13.93 24.28 8.54
N GLU A 178 14.88 24.93 9.19
CA GLU A 178 16.14 24.27 9.62
C GLU A 178 15.90 23.34 10.82
N HIS A 179 14.90 23.64 11.65
CA HIS A 179 14.72 23.03 12.99
C HIS A 179 13.34 22.39 13.19
N ALA A 180 12.68 21.92 12.13
CA ALA A 180 11.32 21.37 12.22
C ALA A 180 11.17 20.16 13.17
N LEU A 181 12.26 19.42 13.37
CA LEU A 181 12.30 18.18 14.17
C LEU A 181 13.23 18.26 15.39
N GLU A 182 13.63 19.45 15.84
CA GLU A 182 14.50 19.53 17.01
C GLU A 182 13.88 18.74 18.18
N PRO A 183 14.66 17.83 18.80
CA PRO A 183 14.19 17.07 19.94
C PRO A 183 13.87 18.07 21.04
N ILE A 184 12.60 18.16 21.43
CA ILE A 184 12.24 18.93 22.60
C ILE A 184 12.87 18.19 23.79
N PRO A 185 13.86 18.78 24.49
CA PRO A 185 14.74 18.06 25.43
C PRO A 185 13.98 17.32 26.54
N GLU A 186 12.77 17.78 26.85
CA GLU A 186 11.91 17.22 27.90
C GLU A 186 11.16 15.95 27.49
N SER A 187 11.12 15.59 26.20
CA SER A 187 10.36 14.43 25.71
C SER A 187 11.03 13.08 25.96
N GLY A 188 12.29 13.07 26.41
CA GLY A 188 13.11 11.84 26.49
C GLY A 188 13.39 11.20 25.13
N PHE A 189 12.95 11.83 24.04
CA PHE A 189 13.23 11.44 22.67
C PHE A 189 14.49 12.18 22.21
N ASP A 190 15.63 11.51 22.32
CA ASP A 190 16.91 12.05 21.86
C ASP A 190 17.03 11.92 20.34
N ALA A 191 16.56 12.93 19.59
CA ALA A 191 16.74 12.96 18.14
C ALA A 191 18.22 13.17 17.75
N THR A 192 19.12 13.53 18.68
CA THR A 192 20.57 13.55 18.42
C THR A 192 21.19 12.15 18.46
N GLY A 193 20.53 11.18 19.10
CA GLY A 193 20.87 9.75 19.01
C GLY A 193 20.46 9.09 17.69
N ILE A 194 19.48 9.67 16.97
CA ILE A 194 19.10 9.29 15.59
C ILE A 194 19.78 10.25 14.59
N ALA A 195 21.05 10.57 14.82
CA ALA A 195 21.85 11.33 13.89
C ALA A 195 22.10 10.51 12.61
N ALA A 196 21.26 10.70 11.58
CA ALA A 196 21.44 10.30 10.17
C ALA A 196 21.86 8.84 9.86
N THR A 197 22.01 7.97 10.86
CA THR A 197 22.59 6.63 10.72
C THR A 197 21.56 5.61 11.17
N LYS A 198 20.89 5.03 10.16
CA LYS A 198 19.93 3.93 10.24
C LYS A 198 18.65 4.23 11.05
N LEU A 199 17.52 4.10 10.36
CA LEU A 199 16.17 4.10 10.91
C LEU A 199 15.98 2.95 11.90
N GLU A 200 16.42 3.02 13.17
CA GLU A 200 16.27 1.94 14.17
C GLU A 200 14.82 1.73 14.63
N LEU A 201 13.96 1.30 13.69
CA LEU A 201 12.69 0.69 14.00
C LEU A 201 12.93 -0.61 14.79
N PRO A 202 12.13 -0.90 15.82
CA PRO A 202 12.10 -2.21 16.45
C PRO A 202 12.02 -3.31 15.37
N PRO A 203 12.80 -4.39 15.46
CA PRO A 203 12.81 -5.46 14.45
C PRO A 203 11.40 -5.94 14.08
N ALA A 204 10.53 -6.06 15.09
CA ALA A 204 9.11 -6.40 14.92
C ALA A 204 8.37 -5.54 13.89
N LEU A 205 8.62 -4.23 13.88
CA LEU A 205 8.00 -3.30 12.94
C LEU A 205 8.62 -3.45 11.55
N ARG A 206 9.95 -3.55 11.45
CA ARG A 206 10.62 -3.75 10.16
C ARG A 206 10.16 -5.04 9.48
N ASP A 207 10.05 -6.11 10.25
CA ASP A 207 9.68 -7.42 9.73
C ASP A 207 8.23 -7.50 9.27
N ALA A 208 7.39 -6.62 9.82
CA ALA A 208 5.99 -6.57 9.49
C ALA A 208 5.69 -5.75 8.22
N ALA A 209 6.64 -4.94 7.76
CA ALA A 209 6.48 -3.96 6.69
C ALA A 209 6.47 -4.55 5.27
N ILE A 210 6.06 -5.80 5.09
CA ILE A 210 6.05 -6.45 3.77
C ILE A 210 4.67 -6.26 3.13
N THR A 211 4.57 -5.30 2.21
CA THR A 211 3.31 -4.94 1.53
C THR A 211 3.43 -4.92 0.00
N GLY A 212 4.64 -4.77 -0.52
CA GLY A 212 4.89 -4.68 -1.95
C GLY A 212 4.65 -6.00 -2.68
N ARG A 213 4.67 -5.93 -4.01
CA ARG A 213 4.41 -7.10 -4.86
C ARG A 213 5.61 -8.05 -4.82
N PRO A 214 5.46 -9.31 -4.40
CA PRO A 214 6.52 -10.30 -4.50
C PRO A 214 6.99 -10.44 -5.94
N ARG A 215 8.30 -10.50 -6.13
CA ARG A 215 8.89 -10.59 -7.47
C ARG A 215 9.96 -11.65 -7.57
N ARG A 216 10.00 -12.32 -8.71
CA ARG A 216 11.15 -13.11 -9.15
C ARG A 216 12.04 -12.25 -10.02
N LEU A 217 13.30 -12.11 -9.64
CA LEU A 217 14.32 -11.37 -10.38
C LEU A 217 14.90 -12.24 -11.51
N ALA A 218 15.53 -11.60 -12.49
CA ALA A 218 16.07 -12.27 -13.68
C ALA A 218 17.13 -13.34 -13.36
N ASP A 219 17.83 -13.20 -12.24
CA ASP A 219 18.82 -14.17 -11.74
C ASP A 219 18.20 -15.31 -10.90
N GLY A 220 16.87 -15.37 -10.84
CA GLY A 220 16.11 -16.37 -10.09
C GLY A 220 15.93 -16.05 -8.60
N GLN A 221 16.52 -14.97 -8.08
CA GLN A 221 16.26 -14.51 -6.71
C GLN A 221 14.79 -14.12 -6.54
N LEU A 222 14.30 -14.22 -5.32
CA LEU A 222 13.00 -13.67 -4.94
C LEU A 222 13.20 -12.38 -4.19
N ALA A 223 12.32 -11.42 -4.40
CA ALA A 223 12.30 -10.16 -3.70
C ALA A 223 10.91 -9.89 -3.12
N LEU A 224 10.90 -9.34 -1.91
CA LEU A 224 9.71 -8.81 -1.25
C LEU A 224 9.97 -7.34 -0.92
N PRO A 225 9.57 -6.41 -1.81
CA PRO A 225 9.57 -5.00 -1.49
C PRO A 225 8.46 -4.69 -0.47
N GLY A 226 8.58 -3.59 0.26
CA GLY A 226 7.67 -3.26 1.34
C GLY A 226 7.70 -1.80 1.77
N GLN A 227 6.91 -1.50 2.78
CA GLN A 227 6.85 -0.21 3.45
C GLN A 227 8.14 0.09 4.20
N LEU A 228 8.31 1.36 4.60
CA LEU A 228 9.45 1.81 5.41
C LEU A 228 10.80 1.44 4.78
N GLY A 229 10.84 1.52 3.44
CA GLY A 229 11.99 1.17 2.64
C GLY A 229 12.46 -0.28 2.79
N GLN A 230 11.63 -1.21 3.27
CA GLN A 230 12.07 -2.58 3.48
C GLN A 230 12.15 -3.33 2.14
N LEU A 231 13.26 -4.04 1.95
CA LEU A 231 13.47 -4.95 0.82
C LEU A 231 14.05 -6.25 1.33
N TRP A 232 13.36 -7.37 1.11
CA TRP A 232 13.87 -8.69 1.47
C TRP A 232 14.25 -9.46 0.20
N LEU A 233 15.41 -10.11 0.20
CA LEU A 233 15.84 -10.98 -0.88
C LEU A 233 16.01 -12.42 -0.42
N ARG A 234 15.80 -13.35 -1.35
CA ARG A 234 16.06 -14.79 -1.18
C ARG A 234 16.77 -15.34 -2.41
N LYS A 235 17.95 -15.93 -2.21
CA LYS A 235 18.77 -16.50 -3.29
C LYS A 235 18.73 -18.03 -3.26
N GLY A 236 18.24 -18.67 -4.34
CA GLY A 236 18.19 -20.13 -4.42
C GLY A 236 17.36 -20.74 -3.28
N ASP A 237 17.88 -21.72 -2.55
CA ASP A 237 17.25 -22.30 -1.35
C ASP A 237 17.67 -21.61 -0.03
N ALA A 238 18.34 -20.46 -0.11
CA ALA A 238 18.81 -19.74 1.07
C ALA A 238 17.69 -19.08 1.87
N HIS A 239 18.03 -18.59 3.06
CA HIS A 239 17.16 -17.79 3.91
C HIS A 239 16.91 -16.40 3.31
N TRP A 240 15.80 -15.78 3.73
CA TRP A 240 15.52 -14.38 3.44
C TRP A 240 16.50 -13.46 4.18
N THR A 241 17.08 -12.52 3.45
CA THR A 241 17.93 -11.47 4.01
C THR A 241 17.28 -10.11 3.77
N SER A 242 17.13 -9.32 4.83
CA SER A 242 16.72 -7.92 4.69
C SER A 242 17.86 -7.09 4.14
N ILE A 243 17.52 -6.15 3.26
CA ILE A 243 18.38 -5.07 2.79
C ILE A 243 17.85 -3.79 3.40
N ASP A 244 18.68 -3.17 4.25
CA ASP A 244 18.41 -1.82 4.73
C ASP A 244 18.47 -0.85 3.54
N THR A 245 17.43 -0.05 3.37
CA THR A 245 17.45 1.12 2.48
C THR A 245 17.39 2.39 3.32
N PRO A 246 17.88 3.53 2.82
CA PRO A 246 17.79 4.79 3.54
C PRO A 246 16.39 5.41 3.48
N TYR A 247 15.40 4.74 2.89
CA TYR A 247 14.08 5.32 2.62
C TYR A 247 13.06 4.91 3.68
N SER A 248 12.10 5.80 3.95
CA SER A 248 10.93 5.52 4.80
C SER A 248 9.65 5.34 3.97
N THR A 249 9.75 5.50 2.65
CA THR A 249 8.64 5.29 1.71
C THR A 249 8.40 3.83 1.39
N GLU A 250 7.22 3.53 0.86
CA GLU A 250 6.98 2.21 0.28
C GLU A 250 7.83 2.01 -0.99
N ILE A 251 8.47 0.83 -1.05
CA ILE A 251 9.03 0.28 -2.26
C ILE A 251 7.93 -0.55 -2.92
N ASN A 252 7.55 -0.19 -4.13
CA ASN A 252 6.48 -0.86 -4.87
C ASN A 252 7.03 -2.01 -5.71
N ASP A 253 8.22 -1.86 -6.27
CA ASP A 253 8.81 -2.84 -7.16
C ASP A 253 10.35 -2.75 -7.22
N VAL A 254 11.00 -3.80 -7.71
CA VAL A 254 12.46 -3.95 -7.74
C VAL A 254 12.93 -4.72 -8.99
N LEU A 255 14.04 -4.29 -9.56
CA LEU A 255 14.68 -4.89 -10.74
C LEU A 255 16.15 -5.19 -10.43
N ALA A 256 16.59 -6.43 -10.71
CA ALA A 256 18.02 -6.74 -10.76
C ALA A 256 18.57 -6.41 -12.16
N ILE A 257 19.69 -5.69 -12.21
CA ILE A 257 20.36 -5.36 -13.48
C ILE A 257 21.87 -5.33 -13.28
N ASP A 258 22.60 -6.14 -14.03
CA ASP A 258 24.07 -6.13 -14.07
C ASP A 258 24.71 -6.22 -12.66
N GLY A 259 24.13 -7.06 -11.79
CA GLY A 259 24.55 -7.24 -10.39
C GLY A 259 24.07 -6.16 -9.41
N SER A 260 23.49 -5.07 -9.92
CA SER A 260 22.88 -3.98 -9.14
C SER A 260 21.39 -4.24 -8.89
N LEU A 261 20.80 -3.49 -7.94
CA LEU A 261 19.36 -3.46 -7.71
C LEU A 261 18.83 -2.05 -7.99
N LEU A 262 17.71 -1.97 -8.69
CA LEU A 262 16.98 -0.74 -8.93
C LEU A 262 15.61 -0.87 -8.29
N ILE A 263 15.28 0.04 -7.38
CA ILE A 263 13.98 0.06 -6.69
C ILE A 263 13.14 1.24 -7.17
N VAL A 264 11.83 1.04 -7.19
CA VAL A 264 10.85 2.10 -7.46
C VAL A 264 9.77 2.13 -6.40
N GLY A 265 9.21 3.30 -6.13
CA GLY A 265 8.20 3.42 -5.09
C GLY A 265 7.51 4.77 -5.00
N ASP A 266 7.10 5.09 -3.79
CA ASP A 266 6.39 6.31 -3.46
C ASP A 266 7.25 7.57 -3.55
N ARG A 267 6.57 8.69 -3.75
CA ARG A 267 7.15 10.03 -3.84
C ARG A 267 8.26 10.14 -4.88
N GLY A 268 8.04 9.49 -6.03
CA GLY A 268 8.97 9.48 -7.15
C GLY A 268 10.26 8.69 -6.86
N LEU A 269 10.28 7.81 -5.85
CA LEU A 269 11.45 7.00 -5.51
C LEU A 269 11.89 6.17 -6.71
N LEU A 270 13.11 6.43 -7.20
CA LEU A 270 13.86 5.63 -8.16
C LEU A 270 15.31 5.62 -7.67
N ALA A 271 15.79 4.47 -7.19
CA ALA A 271 17.11 4.41 -6.55
C ALA A 271 17.87 3.14 -6.94
N ARG A 272 19.18 3.28 -7.16
CA ARG A 272 20.06 2.17 -7.55
C ARG A 272 21.00 1.82 -6.41
N ARG A 273 21.04 0.54 -6.04
CA ARG A 273 22.11 -0.03 -5.21
C ARG A 273 23.20 -0.58 -6.12
N SER A 274 24.43 -0.15 -5.89
CA SER A 274 25.62 -0.64 -6.59
C SER A 274 25.81 -2.16 -6.44
N ALA A 275 26.52 -2.77 -7.38
CA ALA A 275 26.79 -4.22 -7.37
C ALA A 275 27.65 -4.70 -6.19
N ASP A 276 28.48 -3.82 -5.61
CA ASP A 276 29.20 -4.10 -4.36
C ASP A 276 28.30 -4.04 -3.12
N GLY A 277 27.06 -3.57 -3.29
CA GLY A 277 26.04 -3.47 -2.27
C GLY A 277 26.28 -2.37 -1.23
N ALA A 278 27.28 -1.50 -1.42
CA ALA A 278 27.70 -0.54 -0.41
C ALA A 278 26.76 0.66 -0.28
N GLU A 279 26.26 1.21 -1.40
CA GLU A 279 25.53 2.48 -1.38
C GLU A 279 24.26 2.46 -2.24
N TRP A 280 23.26 3.21 -1.79
CA TRP A 280 22.08 3.56 -2.57
C TRP A 280 22.29 4.94 -3.16
N VAL A 281 22.25 5.04 -4.48
CA VAL A 281 22.34 6.31 -5.19
C VAL A 281 20.95 6.70 -5.69
N ASP A 282 20.52 7.87 -5.26
CA ASP A 282 19.29 8.53 -5.67
C ASP A 282 19.63 9.52 -6.80
N GLU A 283 19.65 9.03 -8.05
CA GLU A 283 19.99 9.87 -9.21
C GLU A 283 18.71 10.33 -9.92
N LYS A 284 18.54 11.66 -10.04
CA LYS A 284 17.46 12.34 -10.79
C LYS A 284 16.05 11.89 -10.38
N ARG A 285 15.58 12.41 -9.23
CA ARG A 285 14.23 12.18 -8.72
C ARG A 285 13.15 12.55 -9.74
N MET A 286 12.22 11.63 -9.95
CA MET A 286 10.90 11.97 -10.47
C MET A 286 10.24 12.98 -9.52
N PRO A 287 9.34 13.86 -10.00
CA PRO A 287 8.62 14.76 -9.10
C PRO A 287 7.93 13.97 -7.99
N ALA A 288 8.04 14.46 -6.76
CA ALA A 288 7.66 13.69 -5.58
C ALA A 288 6.14 13.50 -5.41
N ASN A 289 5.32 14.06 -6.30
CA ASN A 289 3.88 13.79 -6.39
C ASN A 289 3.52 12.57 -7.27
N TYR A 290 4.51 11.86 -7.82
CA TYR A 290 4.32 10.61 -8.54
C TYR A 290 4.52 9.38 -7.65
N VAL A 291 3.78 8.32 -7.97
CA VAL A 291 4.01 6.95 -7.49
C VAL A 291 4.58 6.15 -8.65
N LEU A 292 5.69 5.46 -8.43
CA LEU A 292 6.24 4.51 -9.39
C LEU A 292 5.80 3.10 -8.96
N HIS A 293 4.98 2.44 -9.79
CA HIS A 293 4.27 1.20 -9.43
C HIS A 293 4.98 -0.07 -9.88
N TRP A 294 5.71 0.02 -10.98
CA TRP A 294 6.31 -1.13 -11.65
C TRP A 294 7.55 -0.69 -12.42
N ILE A 295 8.52 -1.58 -12.48
CA ILE A 295 9.74 -1.42 -13.25
C ILE A 295 10.09 -2.72 -13.97
N GLU A 296 10.59 -2.70 -15.20
CA GLU A 296 11.07 -3.94 -15.84
C GLU A 296 12.10 -3.63 -16.92
N ARG A 297 13.08 -4.52 -17.06
CA ARG A 297 13.96 -4.55 -18.22
C ARG A 297 13.37 -5.51 -19.23
N LEU A 298 13.09 -5.00 -20.43
CA LEU A 298 12.54 -5.80 -21.51
C LEU A 298 13.67 -6.34 -22.40
N GLU A 299 13.30 -7.18 -23.37
CA GLU A 299 14.26 -7.86 -24.24
C GLU A 299 15.06 -6.93 -25.15
N ASP A 300 14.53 -5.73 -25.43
CA ASP A 300 15.25 -4.65 -26.10
C ASP A 300 16.36 -4.03 -25.23
N GLY A 301 16.51 -4.53 -24.01
CA GLY A 301 17.49 -4.12 -23.02
C GLY A 301 17.12 -2.82 -22.29
N GLN A 302 16.02 -2.15 -22.66
CA GLN A 302 15.58 -0.90 -22.06
C GLN A 302 14.82 -1.16 -20.75
N ILE A 303 14.86 -0.19 -19.85
CA ILE A 303 14.07 -0.20 -18.62
C ILE A 303 12.82 0.63 -18.84
N TYR A 304 11.69 0.07 -18.42
CA TYR A 304 10.40 0.76 -18.43
C TYR A 304 9.90 0.92 -17.01
N VAL A 305 9.29 2.06 -16.74
CA VAL A 305 8.66 2.37 -15.46
C VAL A 305 7.23 2.83 -15.69
N LEU A 306 6.34 2.36 -14.83
CA LEU A 306 4.96 2.75 -14.83
C LEU A 306 4.68 3.68 -13.65
N ALA A 307 4.33 4.92 -13.94
CA ALA A 307 4.15 5.98 -12.96
C ALA A 307 2.71 6.47 -12.93
N SER A 308 2.27 7.04 -11.81
CA SER A 308 1.00 7.78 -11.75
C SER A 308 1.05 8.98 -10.83
N SER A 309 0.32 10.02 -11.18
CA SER A 309 -0.08 11.11 -10.28
C SER A 309 -1.58 11.01 -9.96
N GLN A 310 -2.15 12.06 -9.37
CA GLN A 310 -3.60 12.16 -9.19
C GLN A 310 -4.37 12.22 -10.51
N THR A 311 -3.80 12.87 -11.54
CA THR A 311 -4.50 13.24 -12.77
C THR A 311 -4.14 12.34 -13.95
N ARG A 312 -3.01 11.63 -13.91
CA ARG A 312 -2.57 10.79 -15.03
C ARG A 312 -1.74 9.60 -14.61
N ALA A 313 -1.74 8.58 -15.48
CA ALA A 313 -0.76 7.51 -15.50
C ALA A 313 0.23 7.75 -16.64
N MET A 314 1.46 7.25 -16.51
CA MET A 314 2.51 7.43 -17.52
C MET A 314 3.32 6.16 -17.69
N LEU A 315 3.70 5.88 -18.92
CA LEU A 315 4.74 4.91 -19.24
C LEU A 315 6.03 5.67 -19.54
N LEU A 316 7.09 5.32 -18.82
CA LEU A 316 8.39 5.96 -18.92
C LEU A 316 9.42 4.95 -19.43
N ARG A 317 10.37 5.42 -20.22
CA ARG A 317 11.66 4.74 -20.45
C ARG A 317 12.70 5.31 -19.51
N VAL A 318 13.49 4.47 -18.87
CA VAL A 318 14.58 4.87 -17.97
C VAL A 318 15.92 4.41 -18.54
N SER A 319 16.87 5.33 -18.58
CA SER A 319 18.26 5.07 -18.93
C SER A 319 18.96 4.32 -17.81
N VAL A 320 19.58 3.19 -18.11
CA VAL A 320 20.32 2.36 -17.14
C VAL A 320 21.51 3.12 -16.54
N THR A 321 22.13 3.99 -17.34
CA THR A 321 23.41 4.62 -16.97
C THR A 321 23.23 5.70 -15.91
N ASP A 322 22.34 6.66 -16.18
CA ASP A 322 22.18 7.91 -15.41
C ASP A 322 20.78 8.10 -14.81
N LEU A 323 19.94 7.05 -14.87
CA LEU A 323 18.56 7.03 -14.42
C LEU A 323 17.68 8.17 -14.98
N SER A 324 18.08 8.79 -16.08
CA SER A 324 17.24 9.76 -16.78
C SER A 324 16.03 9.05 -17.36
N TRP A 325 14.90 9.76 -17.40
CA TRP A 325 13.64 9.19 -17.85
C TRP A 325 13.04 10.00 -19.00
N GLN A 326 12.30 9.31 -19.85
CA GLN A 326 11.54 9.87 -20.95
C GLN A 326 10.11 9.38 -20.89
N GLU A 327 9.15 10.32 -20.87
CA GLU A 327 7.73 9.99 -21.02
C GLU A 327 7.49 9.46 -22.45
N LEU A 328 7.02 8.22 -22.54
CA LEU A 328 6.66 7.58 -23.82
C LEU A 328 5.16 7.72 -24.11
N ALA A 329 4.36 7.62 -23.05
CA ALA A 329 2.91 7.71 -23.12
C ALA A 329 2.35 8.28 -21.82
N SER A 330 1.25 9.02 -21.94
CA SER A 330 0.47 9.51 -20.80
C SER A 330 -1.00 9.19 -21.02
N PHE A 331 -1.65 8.78 -19.94
CA PHE A 331 -3.05 8.40 -19.90
C PHE A 331 -3.72 9.30 -18.87
N GLY A 332 -4.52 10.25 -19.33
CA GLY A 332 -5.37 11.03 -18.44
C GLY A 332 -6.29 10.08 -17.67
N ARG A 333 -6.43 10.31 -16.36
CA ARG A 333 -7.53 9.71 -15.61
C ARG A 333 -8.81 10.39 -16.10
N GLU A 334 -9.77 9.61 -16.59
CA GLU A 334 -11.01 10.15 -17.12
C GLU A 334 -11.67 11.08 -16.09
N GLU A 335 -11.91 12.34 -16.47
CA GLU A 335 -12.76 13.25 -15.72
C GLU A 335 -14.13 12.59 -15.54
N GLY A 336 -14.49 12.28 -14.29
CA GLY A 336 -15.65 11.45 -13.96
C GLY A 336 -15.35 10.27 -13.03
N PHE A 337 -14.06 9.94 -12.83
CA PHE A 337 -13.57 9.23 -11.65
C PHE A 337 -13.02 10.22 -10.61
N GLU A 338 -13.76 11.30 -10.36
CA GLU A 338 -13.70 11.90 -9.02
C GLU A 338 -13.96 10.76 -8.02
N PRO A 339 -13.26 10.70 -6.87
CA PRO A 339 -13.78 9.98 -5.72
C PRO A 339 -15.22 10.40 -5.58
N ALA A 340 -16.17 9.56 -6.01
CA ALA A 340 -17.58 9.90 -5.91
C ALA A 340 -17.80 10.25 -4.44
N ASP A 341 -17.98 11.55 -4.18
CA ASP A 341 -18.36 12.10 -2.90
C ASP A 341 -17.38 11.97 -1.71
N LEU A 342 -16.17 12.52 -1.85
CA LEU A 342 -15.45 13.07 -0.68
C LEU A 342 -15.46 14.61 -0.74
N ARG A 343 -16.65 15.20 -0.65
CA ARG A 343 -16.75 16.65 -0.39
C ARG A 343 -16.26 16.95 1.04
N PRO A 344 -15.34 17.91 1.23
CA PRO A 344 -14.81 18.27 2.55
C PRO A 344 -15.85 18.89 3.51
N ASP A 345 -17.05 19.21 3.01
CA ASP A 345 -18.05 20.07 3.65
C ASP A 345 -19.33 19.37 4.19
N GLY A 346 -19.37 18.03 4.22
CA GLY A 346 -20.13 17.30 5.26
C GLY A 346 -21.67 17.35 5.27
N ILE A 347 -22.35 17.19 4.13
CA ILE A 347 -23.80 16.86 4.10
C ILE A 347 -24.10 15.87 2.95
N PHE A 348 -24.65 14.68 3.27
CA PHE A 348 -25.20 13.75 2.29
C PHE A 348 -26.74 13.69 2.33
N VAL A 349 -27.35 13.74 1.15
CA VAL A 349 -28.78 13.52 0.93
C VAL A 349 -29.04 12.02 0.76
N SER A 350 -30.02 11.53 1.52
CA SER A 350 -30.57 10.17 1.50
C SER A 350 -30.96 9.68 0.10
N LEU A 351 -30.48 8.51 -0.32
CA LEU A 351 -31.13 7.70 -1.37
C LEU A 351 -31.27 6.23 -0.93
N ASN A 352 -32.54 5.87 -0.71
CA ASN A 352 -33.04 4.50 -0.63
C ASN A 352 -32.84 3.81 -1.98
N GLU A 353 -31.84 2.94 -2.09
CA GLU A 353 -31.90 1.65 -2.81
C GLU A 353 -30.57 0.91 -2.65
N TYR A 354 -30.63 -0.23 -1.96
CA TYR A 354 -29.54 -0.98 -1.33
C TYR A 354 -28.59 -1.73 -2.31
N ARG A 355 -28.33 -1.20 -3.51
CA ARG A 355 -27.55 -1.87 -4.58
C ARG A 355 -26.28 -1.15 -5.07
N GLN A 356 -25.85 -0.06 -4.44
CA GLN A 356 -24.64 0.69 -4.88
C GLN A 356 -23.53 0.84 -3.81
N LEU A 357 -23.45 -0.01 -2.80
CA LEU A 357 -22.48 0.13 -1.70
C LEU A 357 -21.06 -0.41 -2.01
N THR A 358 -20.44 0.06 -3.10
CA THR A 358 -18.98 0.00 -3.34
C THR A 358 -18.48 1.26 -4.08
N THR A 359 -19.12 2.41 -3.87
CA THR A 359 -18.78 3.67 -4.58
C THR A 359 -17.66 4.49 -3.95
N SER A 360 -16.90 3.98 -2.97
CA SER A 360 -15.54 4.52 -2.83
C SER A 360 -14.79 4.00 -4.05
N PRO A 361 -14.44 4.84 -5.05
CA PRO A 361 -13.69 4.31 -6.16
C PRO A 361 -12.36 3.88 -5.57
N LEU A 362 -12.18 2.57 -5.50
CA LEU A 362 -10.86 2.00 -5.41
C LEU A 362 -10.05 2.72 -6.49
N PRO A 363 -8.91 3.33 -6.12
CA PRO A 363 -8.11 4.08 -7.07
C PRO A 363 -7.94 3.21 -8.30
N THR A 364 -8.12 3.77 -9.48
CA THR A 364 -7.78 3.08 -10.71
C THR A 364 -6.34 2.61 -10.59
N ARG A 365 -6.13 1.34 -10.23
CA ARG A 365 -4.78 0.81 -10.13
C ARG A 365 -4.29 0.64 -11.54
N LEU A 366 -3.10 1.13 -11.73
CA LEU A 366 -2.35 1.02 -12.94
C LEU A 366 -1.71 -0.37 -12.94
N ASN A 367 -2.10 -1.22 -13.87
CA ASN A 367 -1.63 -2.60 -13.90
C ASN A 367 -0.89 -2.88 -15.20
N VAL A 368 0.32 -3.43 -15.10
CA VAL A 368 0.97 -4.09 -16.23
C VAL A 368 0.36 -5.48 -16.36
N LEU A 369 -0.23 -5.74 -17.53
CA LEU A 369 -0.74 -7.04 -17.91
C LEU A 369 0.37 -7.93 -18.49
N GLY A 370 1.57 -7.40 -18.68
CA GLY A 370 2.72 -8.15 -19.17
C GLY A 370 3.34 -7.48 -20.38
N SER A 371 4.54 -7.95 -20.69
CA SER A 371 5.34 -7.58 -21.84
C SER A 371 5.42 -8.76 -22.81
N ASP A 372 5.57 -8.47 -24.09
CA ASP A 372 5.96 -9.43 -25.13
C ASP A 372 6.94 -8.74 -26.10
N HIS A 373 7.44 -9.47 -27.10
CA HIS A 373 8.36 -8.92 -28.09
C HIS A 373 7.82 -7.66 -28.81
N GLY A 374 6.49 -7.50 -28.87
CA GLY A 374 5.84 -6.42 -29.61
C GLY A 374 5.51 -5.20 -28.76
N GLY A 375 5.50 -5.31 -27.43
CA GLY A 375 5.05 -4.20 -26.59
C GLY A 375 4.75 -4.50 -25.13
N ILE A 376 4.21 -3.47 -24.45
CA ILE A 376 3.70 -3.54 -23.08
C ILE A 376 2.18 -3.45 -23.11
N ARG A 377 1.51 -4.37 -22.42
CA ARG A 377 0.06 -4.32 -22.21
C ARG A 377 -0.27 -3.73 -20.85
N LEU A 378 -1.13 -2.74 -20.83
CA LEU A 378 -1.53 -2.00 -19.63
C LEU A 378 -3.05 -2.07 -19.43
N ALA A 379 -3.49 -2.13 -18.18
CA ALA A 379 -4.88 -1.91 -17.79
C ALA A 379 -4.98 -0.70 -16.87
N ILE A 380 -5.85 0.24 -17.25
CA ILE A 380 -6.14 1.47 -16.52
C ILE A 380 -7.65 1.54 -16.36
N GLY A 381 -8.13 1.03 -15.22
CA GLY A 381 -9.57 0.89 -14.98
C GLY A 381 -10.17 -0.13 -15.92
N ALA A 382 -11.20 0.27 -16.67
CA ALA A 382 -11.84 -0.58 -17.69
C ALA A 382 -11.09 -0.57 -19.04
N LYS A 383 -10.23 0.43 -19.26
CA LYS A 383 -9.50 0.60 -20.51
C LYS A 383 -8.24 -0.25 -20.53
N ARG A 384 -7.94 -0.79 -21.71
CA ARG A 384 -6.75 -1.57 -21.98
C ARG A 384 -5.95 -0.89 -23.07
N TRP A 385 -4.64 -0.95 -22.94
CA TRP A 385 -3.71 -0.29 -23.85
C TRP A 385 -2.60 -1.26 -24.21
N ARG A 386 -2.12 -1.17 -25.45
CA ARG A 386 -0.90 -1.80 -25.92
C ARG A 386 0.05 -0.69 -26.37
N PHE A 387 1.20 -0.58 -25.73
CA PHE A 387 2.30 0.24 -26.20
C PHE A 387 3.22 -0.60 -27.07
N ARG A 388 3.40 -0.26 -28.34
CA ARG A 388 4.32 -0.94 -29.26
C ARG A 388 5.69 -0.25 -29.25
N PHE A 389 6.75 -1.04 -29.14
CA PHE A 389 8.12 -0.49 -29.18
C PHE A 389 8.44 0.09 -30.55
N GLU A 390 8.04 -0.62 -31.62
CA GLU A 390 8.18 -0.14 -32.98
C GLU A 390 7.28 1.08 -33.21
N GLY A 391 7.92 2.23 -33.43
CA GLY A 391 7.22 3.51 -33.63
C GLY A 391 6.65 4.17 -32.38
N GLY A 392 6.80 3.56 -31.19
CA GLY A 392 6.33 4.13 -29.92
C GLY A 392 4.81 4.38 -29.87
N GLN A 393 4.03 3.56 -30.56
CA GLN A 393 2.59 3.77 -30.72
C GLN A 393 1.81 3.21 -29.53
N VAL A 394 0.80 3.96 -29.07
CA VAL A 394 -0.15 3.51 -28.05
C VAL A 394 -1.48 3.17 -28.74
N GLU A 395 -1.87 1.90 -28.64
CA GLU A 395 -3.13 1.40 -29.19
C GLU A 395 -4.12 1.10 -28.05
N ALA A 396 -5.32 1.66 -28.13
CA ALA A 396 -6.42 1.20 -27.29
C ALA A 396 -6.81 -0.23 -27.70
N MET A 397 -6.95 -1.12 -26.72
CA MET A 397 -7.47 -2.47 -26.91
C MET A 397 -8.94 -2.50 -26.50
N ASP A 398 -9.64 -3.59 -26.87
CA ASP A 398 -11.02 -3.82 -26.44
C ASP A 398 -11.15 -3.66 -24.92
N SER A 399 -12.14 -2.86 -24.51
CA SER A 399 -12.39 -2.60 -23.11
C SER A 399 -12.81 -3.89 -22.40
N GLY A 400 -12.25 -4.06 -21.21
CA GLY A 400 -12.50 -5.22 -20.37
C GLY A 400 -13.43 -4.91 -19.22
N GLN A 401 -13.68 -5.91 -18.38
CA GLN A 401 -14.11 -5.61 -17.02
C GLN A 401 -13.01 -4.80 -16.32
N PRO A 402 -13.36 -3.74 -15.58
CA PRO A 402 -12.39 -2.96 -14.83
C PRO A 402 -11.68 -3.85 -13.82
N LEU A 403 -10.35 -3.81 -13.82
CA LEU A 403 -9.51 -4.54 -12.89
C LEU A 403 -9.11 -3.61 -11.74
N ILE A 404 -9.41 -4.01 -10.51
CA ILE A 404 -8.92 -3.39 -9.28
C ILE A 404 -7.42 -3.62 -9.15
N THR A 405 -6.95 -4.82 -9.47
CA THR A 405 -5.53 -5.15 -9.50
C THR A 405 -5.31 -6.27 -10.52
N ALA A 406 -4.12 -6.29 -11.11
CA ALA A 406 -3.65 -7.39 -11.92
C ALA A 406 -2.13 -7.52 -11.78
N PHE A 407 -1.64 -8.74 -11.94
CA PHE A 407 -0.21 -9.02 -12.01
C PHE A 407 0.02 -10.33 -12.77
N GLN A 408 1.26 -10.49 -13.23
CA GLN A 408 1.73 -11.66 -13.94
C GLN A 408 2.39 -12.65 -12.99
N GLN A 409 2.08 -13.93 -13.15
CA GLN A 409 2.70 -15.05 -12.46
C GLN A 409 3.98 -15.47 -13.18
N PRO A 410 4.92 -16.18 -12.53
CA PRO A 410 6.15 -16.65 -13.17
C PRO A 410 5.96 -17.54 -14.41
N ASN A 411 4.81 -18.21 -14.55
CA ASN A 411 4.45 -18.98 -15.73
C ASN A 411 3.85 -18.14 -16.88
N GLY A 412 3.83 -16.81 -16.74
CA GLY A 412 3.34 -15.86 -17.74
C GLY A 412 1.84 -15.59 -17.68
N TYR A 413 1.07 -16.33 -16.87
CA TYR A 413 -0.37 -16.11 -16.73
C TYR A 413 -0.67 -14.86 -15.91
N LEU A 414 -1.80 -14.23 -16.21
CA LEU A 414 -2.26 -13.06 -15.48
C LEU A 414 -3.35 -13.44 -14.51
N PHE A 415 -3.28 -12.85 -13.33
CA PHE A 415 -4.39 -12.81 -12.40
C PHE A 415 -4.89 -11.37 -12.28
N GLY A 416 -6.20 -11.20 -12.03
CA GLY A 416 -6.77 -9.91 -11.66
C GLY A 416 -8.03 -10.02 -10.83
N LEU A 417 -8.36 -8.94 -10.12
CA LEU A 417 -9.62 -8.78 -9.39
C LEU A 417 -10.49 -7.76 -10.12
N SER A 418 -11.75 -8.07 -10.40
CA SER A 418 -12.64 -7.16 -11.13
C SER A 418 -13.53 -6.30 -10.21
N GLY A 419 -13.81 -5.05 -10.61
CA GLY A 419 -14.42 -4.03 -9.76
C GLY A 419 -15.87 -4.23 -9.32
N LYS A 420 -16.73 -4.89 -10.11
CA LYS A 420 -18.18 -4.90 -9.85
C LYS A 420 -18.63 -5.95 -8.82
N GLN A 421 -17.82 -6.97 -8.57
CA GLN A 421 -18.18 -8.11 -7.69
C GLN A 421 -16.96 -8.70 -6.97
N GLU A 422 -15.78 -8.06 -7.09
CA GLU A 422 -14.50 -8.65 -6.69
C GLU A 422 -14.32 -10.06 -7.27
N ASP A 423 -14.86 -10.29 -8.49
CA ASP A 423 -14.69 -11.56 -9.18
C ASP A 423 -13.20 -11.66 -9.51
N ALA A 424 -12.57 -12.71 -8.98
CA ALA A 424 -11.25 -13.14 -9.40
C ALA A 424 -11.31 -13.61 -10.84
N VAL A 425 -10.38 -13.14 -11.67
CA VAL A 425 -10.26 -13.50 -13.08
C VAL A 425 -8.80 -13.84 -13.39
N TYR A 426 -8.58 -14.70 -14.39
CA TYR A 426 -7.24 -14.95 -14.90
C TYR A 426 -7.21 -14.97 -16.42
N SER A 427 -6.04 -14.75 -16.98
CA SER A 427 -5.80 -14.79 -18.42
C SER A 427 -4.59 -15.65 -18.75
N LEU A 428 -4.75 -16.48 -19.78
CA LEU A 428 -3.71 -17.37 -20.30
C LEU A 428 -3.06 -16.82 -21.58
N ASP A 429 -3.64 -15.77 -22.16
CA ASP A 429 -3.26 -15.16 -23.44
C ASP A 429 -2.78 -13.71 -23.26
N GLY A 430 -2.28 -13.40 -22.05
CA GLY A 430 -1.75 -12.09 -21.67
C GLY A 430 -2.81 -10.98 -21.70
N GLY A 431 -4.03 -11.30 -21.29
CA GLY A 431 -5.10 -10.36 -21.04
C GLY A 431 -6.05 -10.14 -22.21
N SER A 432 -5.90 -10.88 -23.31
CA SER A 432 -6.84 -10.83 -24.45
C SER A 432 -8.20 -11.39 -24.02
N SER A 433 -8.21 -12.53 -23.33
CA SER A 433 -9.40 -13.14 -22.73
C SER A 433 -9.23 -13.35 -21.23
N TRP A 434 -10.35 -13.33 -20.49
CA TRP A 434 -10.36 -13.48 -19.03
C TRP A 434 -11.36 -14.55 -18.60
N LEU A 435 -10.89 -15.49 -17.79
CA LEU A 435 -11.66 -16.58 -17.23
C LEU A 435 -12.00 -16.27 -15.77
N LYS A 436 -13.30 -16.35 -15.42
CA LYS A 436 -13.76 -16.13 -14.06
C LYS A 436 -13.35 -17.27 -13.11
N VAL A 437 -13.03 -16.90 -11.88
CA VAL A 437 -12.77 -17.77 -10.73
C VAL A 437 -13.83 -17.50 -9.67
N GLN A 438 -14.79 -18.42 -9.54
CA GLN A 438 -15.77 -18.38 -8.46
C GLN A 438 -15.14 -18.88 -7.17
N ARG A 439 -14.74 -17.94 -6.32
CA ARG A 439 -14.11 -18.24 -5.05
C ARG A 439 -15.10 -18.85 -4.03
N PRO A 440 -14.60 -19.71 -3.13
CA PRO A 440 -15.37 -20.20 -2.00
C PRO A 440 -15.56 -19.09 -0.95
N GLN A 441 -16.49 -18.17 -1.20
CA GLN A 441 -16.77 -17.04 -0.31
C GLN A 441 -17.75 -17.40 0.80
N ARG A 442 -17.57 -16.78 1.96
CA ARG A 442 -18.52 -16.81 3.08
C ARG A 442 -19.65 -15.83 2.75
N THR A 443 -20.90 -16.30 2.73
CA THR A 443 -22.06 -15.49 2.38
C THR A 443 -22.43 -14.49 3.50
N HIS A 444 -21.61 -13.48 3.76
CA HIS A 444 -21.93 -12.26 4.57
C HIS A 444 -21.54 -12.18 6.06
N ILE A 445 -20.81 -13.14 6.67
CA ILE A 445 -20.54 -13.06 8.13
C ILE A 445 -19.05 -13.12 8.45
N GLY A 446 -18.42 -11.93 8.53
CA GLY A 446 -17.38 -11.63 9.50
C GLY A 446 -15.92 -11.98 9.19
N GLY A 447 -15.49 -12.04 7.94
CA GLY A 447 -14.05 -12.19 7.63
C GLY A 447 -13.70 -11.84 6.19
N GLN A 448 -13.33 -10.58 5.94
CA GLN A 448 -12.90 -10.06 4.62
C GLN A 448 -11.55 -10.63 4.14
N LEU A 449 -10.72 -11.19 5.04
CA LEU A 449 -9.33 -11.57 4.71
C LEU A 449 -9.19 -12.65 3.61
N SER A 450 -10.22 -13.47 3.37
CA SER A 450 -10.18 -14.47 2.27
C SER A 450 -10.59 -13.89 0.91
N GLU A 451 -11.06 -12.64 0.85
CA GLU A 451 -11.70 -12.06 -0.34
C GLU A 451 -10.73 -11.32 -1.26
N ILE A 452 -9.41 -11.30 -0.98
CA ILE A 452 -8.43 -10.63 -1.86
C ILE A 452 -7.22 -11.53 -2.17
N CYS A 453 -7.16 -12.74 -1.63
CA CYS A 453 -6.02 -13.62 -1.84
C CYS A 453 -5.95 -14.06 -3.31
N PRO A 454 -4.85 -13.73 -4.03
CA PRO A 454 -4.77 -14.07 -5.43
C PRO A 454 -4.53 -15.58 -5.58
N PRO A 455 -5.28 -16.27 -6.45
CA PRO A 455 -4.99 -17.64 -6.79
C PRO A 455 -3.66 -17.75 -7.54
N TYR A 456 -3.10 -18.96 -7.52
CA TYR A 456 -2.04 -19.38 -8.43
C TYR A 456 -2.70 -20.21 -9.54
N VAL A 457 -2.47 -19.83 -10.80
CA VAL A 457 -3.01 -20.54 -11.95
C VAL A 457 -1.92 -21.47 -12.40
N VAL A 458 -2.10 -22.77 -12.20
CA VAL A 458 -1.08 -23.73 -12.62
C VAL A 458 -1.17 -23.96 -14.13
N ASP A 459 -2.38 -24.17 -14.62
CA ASP A 459 -2.66 -24.35 -16.05
C ASP A 459 -4.10 -23.95 -16.37
N LYS A 460 -4.51 -24.11 -17.65
CA LYS A 460 -5.84 -23.75 -18.16
C LYS A 460 -7.00 -24.34 -17.33
N ASN A 461 -6.79 -25.49 -16.72
CA ASN A 461 -7.78 -26.26 -16.00
C ASN A 461 -7.35 -26.50 -14.56
N ARG A 462 -6.42 -25.74 -13.98
CA ARG A 462 -6.00 -25.97 -12.60
C ARG A 462 -5.64 -24.66 -11.91
N VAL A 463 -6.42 -24.34 -10.89
CA VAL A 463 -6.26 -23.11 -10.09
C VAL A 463 -6.18 -23.48 -8.62
N MET A 464 -5.24 -22.88 -7.91
CA MET A 464 -5.03 -23.06 -6.48
C MET A 464 -5.24 -21.75 -5.73
N LEU A 465 -5.82 -21.81 -4.54
CA LEU A 465 -5.93 -20.66 -3.62
C LEU A 465 -5.99 -21.11 -2.17
N VAL A 466 -5.82 -20.19 -1.23
CA VAL A 466 -6.09 -20.43 0.18
C VAL A 466 -7.45 -19.84 0.55
N GLY A 467 -8.27 -20.64 1.22
CA GLY A 467 -9.61 -20.22 1.61
C GLY A 467 -10.35 -21.26 2.44
N PRO A 468 -11.57 -20.94 2.91
CA PRO A 468 -12.37 -21.90 3.65
C PRO A 468 -12.91 -23.00 2.73
N LYS A 469 -12.92 -24.24 3.22
CA LYS A 469 -13.64 -25.33 2.57
C LYS A 469 -15.14 -25.09 2.69
N LEU A 470 -15.86 -25.10 1.57
CA LEU A 470 -17.33 -25.04 1.58
C LEU A 470 -17.93 -26.43 1.55
N THR A 471 -18.98 -26.62 2.35
CA THR A 471 -19.80 -27.83 2.38
C THR A 471 -21.27 -27.45 2.37
N ARG A 472 -22.14 -28.38 1.96
CA ARG A 472 -23.60 -28.23 2.14
C ARG A 472 -24.04 -29.13 3.28
N ASP A 473 -24.76 -28.58 4.26
CA ASP A 473 -25.39 -29.42 5.27
C ASP A 473 -26.62 -30.16 4.72
N SER A 474 -27.24 -31.00 5.54
CA SER A 474 -28.44 -31.76 5.16
C SER A 474 -29.63 -30.88 4.74
N ARG A 475 -29.62 -29.58 5.08
CA ARG A 475 -30.62 -28.57 4.68
C ARG A 475 -30.15 -27.74 3.48
N LYS A 476 -29.10 -28.17 2.77
CA LYS A 476 -28.47 -27.47 1.64
C LYS A 476 -27.91 -26.09 2.01
N ARG A 477 -27.72 -25.78 3.31
CA ARG A 477 -27.08 -24.53 3.73
C ARG A 477 -25.58 -24.64 3.52
N ILE A 478 -24.98 -23.57 2.99
CA ILE A 478 -23.53 -23.49 2.79
C ILE A 478 -22.87 -23.28 4.15
N LYS A 479 -21.95 -24.16 4.52
CA LYS A 479 -21.09 -24.02 5.69
C LYS A 479 -19.63 -23.88 5.24
N ALA A 480 -18.99 -22.82 5.71
CA ALA A 480 -17.56 -22.62 5.56
C ALA A 480 -16.81 -23.24 6.76
N SER A 481 -15.66 -23.88 6.52
CA SER A 481 -14.77 -24.33 7.59
C SER A 481 -14.24 -23.14 8.39
N SER A 482 -13.95 -23.37 9.68
CA SER A 482 -13.29 -22.39 10.55
C SER A 482 -11.79 -22.24 10.24
N GLN A 483 -11.17 -23.30 9.74
CA GLN A 483 -9.77 -23.31 9.31
C GLN A 483 -9.66 -23.06 7.81
N PRO A 484 -8.61 -22.35 7.35
CA PRO A 484 -8.30 -22.23 5.94
C PRO A 484 -7.71 -23.54 5.40
N TYR A 485 -7.86 -23.74 4.11
CA TYR A 485 -7.31 -24.87 3.36
C TYR A 485 -6.61 -24.36 2.11
N LEU A 486 -5.60 -25.11 1.65
CA LEU A 486 -5.17 -25.04 0.27
C LEU A 486 -6.23 -25.74 -0.57
N LEU A 487 -6.86 -24.98 -1.46
CA LEU A 487 -7.94 -25.42 -2.32
C LEU A 487 -7.44 -25.49 -3.76
N GLU A 488 -7.84 -26.53 -4.46
CA GLU A 488 -7.60 -26.71 -5.88
C GLU A 488 -8.93 -26.90 -6.61
N SER A 489 -9.07 -26.30 -7.79
CA SER A 489 -10.21 -26.57 -8.67
C SER A 489 -9.76 -26.75 -10.10
N THR A 490 -10.35 -27.75 -10.76
CA THR A 490 -10.27 -27.92 -12.22
C THR A 490 -11.43 -27.31 -12.99
N LYS A 491 -12.42 -26.77 -12.27
CA LYS A 491 -13.57 -26.06 -12.79
C LYS A 491 -13.72 -24.73 -12.05
N PRO A 492 -12.76 -23.80 -12.17
CA PRO A 492 -12.72 -22.60 -11.33
C PRO A 492 -13.96 -21.70 -11.46
N LYS A 493 -14.80 -21.91 -12.48
CA LYS A 493 -16.11 -21.25 -12.63
C LYS A 493 -17.21 -21.79 -11.70
N ASP A 494 -17.00 -22.91 -11.00
CA ASP A 494 -17.97 -23.52 -10.08
C ASP A 494 -17.48 -23.40 -8.63
N ARG A 495 -18.18 -22.59 -7.83
CA ARG A 495 -17.90 -22.34 -6.41
C ARG A 495 -17.81 -23.61 -5.54
N PHE A 496 -18.42 -24.72 -5.92
CA PHE A 496 -18.40 -25.96 -5.13
C PHE A 496 -17.43 -27.02 -5.66
N SER A 497 -16.70 -26.73 -6.74
CA SER A 497 -15.74 -27.65 -7.34
C SER A 497 -14.37 -27.68 -6.64
N TRP A 498 -14.16 -26.84 -5.63
CA TRP A 498 -12.89 -26.73 -4.91
C TRP A 498 -12.65 -27.95 -4.03
N LYS A 499 -11.61 -28.72 -4.38
CA LYS A 499 -11.07 -29.80 -3.58
C LYS A 499 -10.15 -29.23 -2.52
N ALA A 500 -10.43 -29.53 -1.26
CA ALA A 500 -9.51 -29.22 -0.17
C ALA A 500 -8.34 -30.21 -0.17
N LEU A 501 -7.14 -29.70 -0.39
CA LEU A 501 -5.91 -30.51 -0.43
C LEU A 501 -5.31 -30.67 0.96
N ARG A 502 -5.06 -29.55 1.66
CA ARG A 502 -4.43 -29.50 2.98
C ARG A 502 -5.03 -28.42 3.85
N VAL A 503 -5.00 -28.63 5.16
CA VAL A 503 -5.33 -27.60 6.16
C VAL A 503 -4.17 -26.61 6.21
N MET A 504 -4.46 -25.32 6.22
CA MET A 504 -3.46 -24.28 6.39
C MET A 504 -3.48 -23.75 7.83
N PRO A 505 -2.34 -23.26 8.36
CA PRO A 505 -2.35 -22.53 9.62
C PRO A 505 -3.36 -21.38 9.57
N ALA A 506 -4.09 -21.15 10.66
CA ALA A 506 -5.18 -20.18 10.70
C ALA A 506 -4.74 -18.73 10.40
N THR A 507 -3.45 -18.44 10.55
CA THR A 507 -2.85 -17.15 10.26
C THR A 507 -2.42 -17.01 8.81
N CYS A 508 -2.35 -18.08 8.02
CA CYS A 508 -1.87 -18.05 6.64
C CYS A 508 -3.03 -17.98 5.66
N TYR A 509 -3.05 -16.92 4.85
CA TYR A 509 -4.19 -16.63 3.97
C TYR A 509 -3.79 -16.33 2.54
N GLU A 510 -2.58 -15.84 2.28
CA GLU A 510 -2.24 -15.30 0.96
C GLU A 510 -1.22 -16.15 0.22
N LEU A 511 -1.57 -16.56 -0.99
CA LEU A 511 -0.64 -17.17 -1.92
C LEU A 511 0.14 -16.10 -2.67
N LEU A 512 1.45 -16.10 -2.50
CA LEU A 512 2.37 -15.16 -3.14
C LEU A 512 2.61 -15.61 -4.59
N SER A 513 1.58 -15.49 -5.42
CA SER A 513 1.59 -16.03 -6.78
C SER A 513 2.56 -15.30 -7.72
N GLY A 514 3.05 -14.11 -7.36
CA GLY A 514 4.16 -13.43 -8.07
C GLY A 514 5.52 -14.13 -7.93
N ILE A 515 5.69 -15.00 -6.93
CA ILE A 515 6.93 -15.78 -6.72
C ILE A 515 6.71 -17.30 -6.70
N SER A 516 5.46 -17.76 -6.56
CA SER A 516 5.09 -19.17 -6.64
C SER A 516 5.25 -19.72 -8.06
N THR A 517 5.55 -21.00 -8.16
CA THR A 517 5.81 -21.75 -9.40
C THR A 517 5.24 -23.16 -9.30
N ASP A 518 5.27 -23.90 -10.40
CA ASP A 518 4.88 -25.32 -10.43
C ASP A 518 5.85 -26.23 -9.66
N GLN A 519 6.97 -25.69 -9.18
CA GLN A 519 7.94 -26.40 -8.35
C GLN A 519 7.84 -25.99 -6.88
N ALA A 520 7.42 -24.76 -6.59
CA ALA A 520 7.36 -24.26 -5.23
C ALA A 520 6.24 -23.23 -5.02
N LEU A 521 5.45 -23.42 -3.97
CA LEU A 521 4.42 -22.49 -3.53
C LEU A 521 4.91 -21.68 -2.33
N PHE A 522 4.56 -20.39 -2.30
CA PHE A 522 4.88 -19.49 -1.20
C PHE A 522 3.61 -18.88 -0.63
N LEU A 523 3.47 -18.91 0.69
CA LEU A 523 2.35 -18.33 1.41
C LEU A 523 2.81 -17.26 2.39
N ARG A 524 2.03 -16.18 2.50
CA ARG A 524 2.17 -15.16 3.54
C ARG A 524 1.10 -15.32 4.61
N CYS A 525 1.53 -15.17 5.85
CA CYS A 525 0.69 -15.24 7.03
C CYS A 525 0.49 -13.87 7.67
N ARG A 526 -0.48 -13.75 8.59
CA ARG A 526 -0.86 -12.49 9.24
C ARG A 526 0.27 -11.87 10.06
N ASN A 527 1.11 -12.72 10.63
CA ASN A 527 2.34 -12.31 11.31
C ASN A 527 3.51 -12.08 10.34
N GLN A 528 3.25 -12.01 9.03
CA GLN A 528 4.24 -11.77 7.98
C GLN A 528 5.28 -12.90 7.81
N ALA A 529 5.07 -14.06 8.45
CA ALA A 529 5.83 -15.26 8.14
C ALA A 529 5.58 -15.68 6.69
N ILE A 530 6.63 -16.19 6.04
CA ILE A 530 6.53 -16.81 4.71
C ILE A 530 6.69 -18.32 4.86
N LEU A 531 5.70 -19.07 4.42
CA LEU A 531 5.78 -20.52 4.31
C LEU A 531 6.13 -20.90 2.87
N ARG A 532 6.91 -21.98 2.72
CA ARG A 532 7.23 -22.56 1.43
C ARG A 532 6.84 -24.03 1.41
N SER A 533 6.36 -24.47 0.26
CA SER A 533 6.18 -25.88 -0.07
C SER A 533 6.88 -26.17 -1.40
N ALA A 534 7.67 -27.24 -1.46
CA ALA A 534 8.33 -27.72 -2.67
C ALA A 534 7.59 -28.91 -3.33
N ASP A 535 6.44 -29.29 -2.78
CA ASP A 535 5.64 -30.47 -3.13
C ASP A 535 4.17 -30.10 -3.34
N GLN A 536 3.93 -28.94 -3.94
CA GLN A 536 2.59 -28.47 -4.30
C GLN A 536 1.61 -28.38 -3.13
N GLY A 537 2.15 -28.02 -1.97
CA GLY A 537 1.41 -27.74 -0.75
C GLY A 537 1.20 -28.95 0.14
N GLU A 538 1.82 -30.10 -0.14
CA GLU A 538 1.73 -31.29 0.72
C GLU A 538 2.40 -31.07 2.08
N HIS A 539 3.60 -30.50 2.10
CA HIS A 539 4.34 -30.13 3.30
C HIS A 539 4.75 -28.65 3.25
N TRP A 540 4.66 -27.99 4.41
CA TRP A 540 5.02 -26.58 4.56
C TRP A 540 6.14 -26.42 5.58
N HIS A 541 7.15 -25.64 5.23
CA HIS A 541 8.18 -25.18 6.17
C HIS A 541 8.17 -23.66 6.24
N ILE A 542 8.58 -23.13 7.39
CA ILE A 542 8.80 -21.70 7.56
C ILE A 542 10.06 -21.34 6.76
N ASP A 543 9.87 -20.58 5.70
CA ASP A 543 10.95 -20.07 4.84
C ASP A 543 11.44 -18.71 5.35
N ARG A 544 10.54 -17.90 5.93
CA ARG A 544 10.85 -16.67 6.69
C ARG A 544 10.08 -16.62 8.01
N HIS A 545 10.81 -16.40 9.11
CA HIS A 545 10.22 -16.06 10.40
C HIS A 545 10.17 -14.53 10.57
N PRO A 546 9.11 -13.95 11.16
CA PRO A 546 9.18 -12.58 11.67
C PRO A 546 10.16 -12.56 12.87
N SER A 547 11.10 -11.63 12.94
CA SER A 547 12.16 -11.62 13.96
C SER A 547 11.68 -11.21 15.36
N ALA A 548 10.36 -11.03 15.56
CA ALA A 548 9.78 -10.65 16.84
C ALA A 548 8.92 -11.76 17.45
N GLY A 549 9.53 -12.42 18.44
CA GLY A 549 8.86 -13.29 19.38
C GLY A 549 8.96 -14.76 19.00
N ASP A 550 9.87 -15.47 19.68
CA ASP A 550 9.85 -16.93 19.87
C ASP A 550 8.59 -17.36 20.65
N GLN A 551 7.40 -17.08 20.12
CA GLN A 551 6.23 -17.86 20.44
C GLN A 551 6.31 -19.08 19.51
N PRO A 552 6.72 -20.26 20.01
CA PRO A 552 6.79 -21.45 19.18
C PRO A 552 5.43 -21.65 18.51
N ILE A 553 5.41 -21.61 17.19
CA ILE A 553 4.26 -22.04 16.41
C ILE A 553 3.99 -23.48 16.86
N VAL A 554 2.85 -23.65 17.54
CA VAL A 554 2.24 -24.90 18.01
C VAL A 554 2.93 -26.15 17.45
N ASN A 555 3.64 -26.88 18.32
CA ASN A 555 4.22 -28.22 18.14
C ASN A 555 4.29 -28.73 16.69
N GLN A 556 5.48 -28.68 16.09
CA GLN A 556 5.87 -29.33 14.81
C GLN A 556 5.68 -30.86 14.76
N LYS A 557 5.07 -31.49 15.78
CA LYS A 557 4.70 -32.90 15.70
C LYS A 557 3.43 -33.02 14.86
N THR A 558 3.64 -33.19 13.56
CA THR A 558 2.64 -33.45 12.49
C THR A 558 1.70 -32.29 12.16
N LEU A 559 2.16 -31.44 11.23
CA LEU A 559 1.30 -30.82 10.21
C LEU A 559 1.44 -31.57 8.90
#